data_AF-A0A2H3DL60-F1
#
_entry.id   AF-A0A2H3DL60-F1
#
_cell.length_a   1.000
_cell.length_b   1.000
_cell.length_c   1.000
_cell.angle_alpha   90.00
_cell.angle_beta   90.00
_cell.angle_gamma   90.00
#
_symmetry.space_group_name_H-M   'P 1'
#
loop_
_entity.id
_entity.type
_entity.pdbx_description
1 polymer ?
#
loop_
_entity_poly.entity_id
_entity_poly.type
_entity_poly.pdbx_seq_one_letter_code
_entity_poly.pdbx_strand_id
1 'polypeptide(L)'
;MSRSPNDINMLVLGCSFTQEELKRRVVAANVSFYLIASKNIYATYKVLWYRLPGYRRSCKVDLLFPGIMNIPRVPTDIIVHRRHPSHNQTLPLIPIIPLLLLKLQAWMDHGESTKYYMNAKQPTDVRDITELLNIFVTASNLWELGSWIPESFLKAGRHRRREFVKLYPDTAKHWSRIKPRHALDTRK
;
A
#
# COMPACT_ATOMS: atom_id res chain seq x y z
N MET A 1 15.99 8.84 2.78
CA MET A 1 15.35 7.79 1.95
C MET A 1 16.36 7.33 0.92
N SER A 2 16.68 6.04 0.83
CA SER A 2 17.74 5.53 -0.09
C SER A 2 17.27 4.49 -1.12
N ARG A 3 15.96 4.20 -1.22
CA ARG A 3 15.44 3.29 -2.25
C ARG A 3 14.66 4.02 -3.33
N SER A 4 14.92 3.66 -4.58
CA SER A 4 14.06 4.02 -5.70
C SER A 4 12.97 2.96 -5.85
N PRO A 5 11.66 3.32 -5.75
CA PRO A 5 10.59 2.37 -6.00
C PRO A 5 10.59 1.96 -7.49
N ASN A 6 10.33 0.68 -7.76
CA ASN A 6 10.27 0.12 -9.12
C ASN A 6 8.83 0.07 -9.66
N ASP A 7 7.86 0.24 -8.77
CA ASP A 7 6.43 0.10 -9.02
C ASP A 7 5.63 1.18 -8.31
N ILE A 8 4.46 1.50 -8.89
CA ILE A 8 3.44 2.36 -8.31
C ILE A 8 2.15 1.54 -8.18
N ASN A 9 1.56 1.55 -7.00
CA ASN A 9 0.27 0.93 -6.72
C ASN A 9 -0.78 2.04 -6.59
N MET A 10 -1.80 2.03 -7.45
CA MET A 10 -2.87 3.02 -7.46
C MET A 10 -4.18 2.35 -7.06
N LEU A 11 -4.76 2.79 -5.94
CA LEU A 11 -6.12 2.41 -5.57
C LEU A 11 -7.11 3.23 -6.39
N VAL A 12 -7.91 2.56 -7.21
CA VAL A 12 -8.92 3.19 -8.06
C VAL A 12 -10.27 3.07 -7.37
N LEU A 13 -10.93 4.21 -7.17
CA LEU A 13 -12.22 4.31 -6.48
C LEU A 13 -13.33 4.65 -7.49
N GLY A 14 -14.54 4.14 -7.26
CA GLY A 14 -15.75 4.53 -8.02
C GLY A 14 -15.76 4.10 -9.50
N CYS A 15 -14.95 3.11 -9.87
CA CYS A 15 -14.84 2.65 -11.26
C CYS A 15 -15.69 1.40 -11.50
N SER A 16 -16.43 1.37 -12.61
CA SER A 16 -17.20 0.20 -13.06
C SER A 16 -16.43 -0.69 -14.05
N PHE A 17 -15.25 -0.27 -14.49
CA PHE A 17 -14.41 -1.05 -15.41
C PHE A 17 -13.69 -2.18 -14.68
N THR A 18 -13.47 -3.29 -15.38
CA THR A 18 -12.53 -4.33 -14.93
C THR A 18 -11.08 -3.79 -14.96
N GLN A 19 -10.16 -4.46 -14.26
CA GLN A 19 -8.75 -4.04 -14.24
C GLN A 19 -8.17 -4.01 -15.66
N GLU A 20 -8.47 -5.02 -16.48
CA GLU A 20 -7.97 -5.10 -17.85
C GLU A 20 -8.58 -4.04 -18.76
N GLU A 21 -9.87 -3.73 -18.60
CA GLU A 21 -10.52 -2.67 -19.37
C GLU A 21 -9.95 -1.29 -19.03
N LEU A 22 -9.76 -1.01 -17.73
CA LEU A 22 -9.15 0.24 -17.29
C LEU A 22 -7.72 0.37 -17.81
N LYS A 23 -6.92 -0.69 -17.78
CA LYS A 23 -5.56 -0.72 -18.34
C LYS A 23 -5.55 -0.35 -19.82
N ARG A 24 -6.46 -0.92 -20.63
CA ARG A 24 -6.57 -0.60 -22.06
C ARG A 24 -6.91 0.88 -22.29
N ARG A 25 -7.83 1.43 -21.48
CA ARG A 25 -8.20 2.85 -21.55
C ARG A 25 -7.05 3.77 -21.19
N VAL A 26 -6.27 3.44 -20.17
CA VAL A 26 -5.06 4.21 -19.79
C VAL A 26 -4.05 4.23 -20.94
N VAL A 27 -3.81 3.09 -21.59
CA VAL A 27 -2.90 3.00 -22.76
C VAL A 27 -3.43 3.78 -23.96
N ALA A 28 -4.74 3.70 -24.23
CA ALA A 28 -5.37 4.45 -25.31
C ALA A 28 -5.32 5.96 -25.08
N ALA A 29 -5.43 6.41 -23.82
CA ALA A 29 -5.38 7.82 -23.45
C ALA A 29 -3.96 8.40 -23.46
N ASN A 30 -2.93 7.58 -23.20
CA ASN A 30 -1.55 8.05 -23.13
C ASN A 30 -0.57 6.97 -23.58
N VAL A 31 0.11 7.25 -24.70
CA VAL A 31 1.06 6.35 -25.36
C VAL A 31 2.31 6.02 -24.53
N SER A 32 2.59 6.78 -23.47
CA SER A 32 3.67 6.46 -22.52
C SER A 32 3.35 5.22 -21.69
N PHE A 33 2.08 4.84 -21.59
CA PHE A 33 1.67 3.58 -20.98
C PHE A 33 1.64 2.45 -22.02
N TYR A 34 1.95 1.24 -21.58
CA TYR A 34 1.90 0.04 -22.42
C TYR A 34 1.67 -1.23 -21.60
N LEU A 35 1.26 -2.30 -22.27
CA LEU A 35 0.94 -3.58 -21.65
C LEU A 35 1.95 -4.66 -22.02
N ILE A 36 2.36 -5.45 -21.03
CA ILE A 36 3.19 -6.64 -21.22
C ILE A 36 2.42 -7.86 -20.71
N ALA A 37 2.45 -8.98 -21.43
CA ALA A 37 1.85 -10.22 -20.96
C ALA A 37 2.47 -10.68 -19.63
N SER A 38 1.70 -11.33 -18.77
CA SER A 38 2.24 -11.91 -17.54
C SER A 38 3.33 -12.94 -17.85
N LYS A 39 4.31 -13.07 -16.96
CA LYS A 39 5.31 -14.15 -17.03
C LYS A 39 4.69 -15.54 -16.83
N ASN A 40 3.52 -15.60 -16.19
CA ASN A 40 2.75 -16.83 -16.08
C ASN A 40 1.98 -17.06 -17.38
N ILE A 41 2.34 -18.11 -18.12
CA ILE A 41 1.72 -18.46 -19.41
C ILE A 41 0.22 -18.74 -19.32
N TYR A 42 -0.28 -19.10 -18.14
CA TYR A 42 -1.71 -19.35 -17.89
C TYR A 42 -2.47 -18.11 -17.44
N ALA A 43 -1.77 -17.00 -17.17
CA ALA A 43 -2.43 -15.77 -16.76
C ALA A 43 -2.98 -15.00 -17.97
N THR A 44 -4.27 -14.71 -17.93
CA THR A 44 -4.98 -13.95 -18.98
C THR A 44 -4.81 -12.43 -18.84
N TYR A 45 -4.25 -11.97 -17.72
CA TYR A 45 -4.06 -10.55 -17.45
C TYR A 45 -2.75 -10.02 -18.05
N LYS A 46 -2.75 -8.72 -18.39
CA LYS A 46 -1.55 -7.99 -18.79
C LYS A 46 -1.07 -7.06 -17.67
N VAL A 47 0.23 -6.85 -17.57
CA VAL A 47 0.86 -5.92 -16.63
C VAL A 47 0.99 -4.56 -17.30
N LEU A 48 0.51 -3.51 -16.62
CA LEU A 48 0.63 -2.13 -17.09
C LEU A 48 1.99 -1.56 -16.70
N TRP A 49 2.62 -0.89 -17.64
CA TRP A 49 3.91 -0.23 -17.49
C TRP A 49 3.83 1.21 -17.98
N TYR A 50 4.63 2.08 -17.36
CA TYR A 50 4.83 3.46 -17.78
C TYR A 50 6.28 3.68 -18.21
N ARG A 51 6.50 4.30 -19.37
CA ARG A 51 7.83 4.66 -19.85
C ARG A 51 8.35 5.88 -19.09
N LEU A 52 9.47 5.70 -18.40
CA LEU A 52 10.16 6.80 -17.72
C LEU A 52 11.14 7.47 -18.68
N PRO A 53 11.43 8.78 -18.52
CA PRO A 53 12.51 9.43 -19.25
C PRO A 53 13.85 8.70 -19.04
N GLY A 54 14.60 8.55 -20.13
CA GLY A 54 15.90 7.87 -20.16
C GLY A 54 15.88 6.49 -20.83
N TYR A 55 17.07 5.96 -21.12
CA TYR A 55 17.21 4.73 -21.89
C TYR A 55 16.66 3.51 -21.15
N ARG A 56 15.69 2.82 -21.77
CA ARG A 56 15.07 1.57 -21.28
C ARG A 56 14.56 1.64 -19.83
N ARG A 57 14.14 2.82 -19.38
CA ARG A 57 13.56 2.99 -18.03
C ARG A 57 12.05 2.83 -18.08
N SER A 58 11.50 2.06 -17.17
CA SER A 58 10.06 1.85 -17.06
C SER A 58 9.66 1.53 -15.63
N CYS A 59 8.42 1.87 -15.27
CA CYS A 59 7.85 1.62 -13.97
C CYS A 59 6.60 0.75 -14.12
N LYS A 60 6.48 -0.29 -13.29
CA LYS A 60 5.26 -1.10 -13.24
C LYS A 60 4.16 -0.28 -12.55
N VAL A 61 2.94 -0.33 -13.10
CA VAL A 61 1.78 0.36 -12.52
C VAL A 61 0.70 -0.66 -12.22
N ASP A 62 0.41 -0.86 -10.94
CA ASP A 62 -0.66 -1.74 -10.48
C ASP A 62 -1.91 -0.92 -10.20
N LEU A 63 -2.97 -1.15 -10.98
CA LEU A 63 -4.29 -0.56 -10.75
C LEU A 63 -5.10 -1.52 -9.88
N LEU A 64 -5.34 -1.14 -8.63
CA LEU A 64 -5.97 -1.97 -7.61
C LEU A 64 -7.37 -1.44 -7.29
N PHE A 65 -8.31 -2.36 -7.03
CA PHE A 65 -9.65 -2.01 -6.59
C PHE A 65 -9.88 -2.48 -5.15
N PRO A 66 -10.75 -1.80 -4.38
CA PRO A 66 -11.21 -2.31 -3.10
C PRO A 66 -11.73 -3.74 -3.20
N GLY A 67 -11.47 -4.55 -2.17
CA GLY A 67 -11.82 -5.97 -2.11
C GLY A 67 -10.76 -6.89 -2.72
N ILE A 68 -9.93 -6.41 -3.64
CA ILE A 68 -8.79 -7.19 -4.17
C ILE A 68 -7.65 -7.15 -3.16
N MET A 69 -7.02 -8.30 -2.87
CA MET A 69 -5.94 -8.44 -1.87
C MET A 69 -6.31 -7.90 -0.48
N ASN A 70 -7.60 -7.98 -0.10
CA ASN A 70 -8.14 -7.44 1.15
C ASN A 70 -7.99 -5.93 1.32
N ILE A 71 -7.79 -5.18 0.24
CA ILE A 71 -7.70 -3.71 0.31
C ILE A 71 -9.07 -3.15 0.69
N PRO A 72 -9.21 -2.40 1.80
CA PRO A 72 -10.49 -1.85 2.20
C PRO A 72 -10.95 -0.75 1.23
N ARG A 73 -12.27 -0.53 1.17
CA ARG A 73 -12.81 0.65 0.49
C ARG A 73 -12.42 1.88 1.31
N VAL A 74 -11.77 2.84 0.65
CA VAL A 74 -11.31 4.09 1.27
C VAL A 74 -12.31 5.19 0.89
N PRO A 75 -13.00 5.81 1.86
CA PRO A 75 -13.79 7.00 1.62
C PRO A 75 -12.95 8.11 0.97
N THR A 76 -13.56 8.94 0.13
CA THR A 76 -12.82 9.97 -0.63
C THR A 76 -12.41 11.17 0.23
N ASP A 77 -13.19 11.47 1.26
CA ASP A 77 -13.00 12.56 2.22
C ASP A 77 -11.78 12.38 3.13
N ILE A 78 -11.30 11.15 3.29
CA ILE A 78 -10.10 10.84 4.08
C ILE A 78 -8.83 10.70 3.23
N ILE A 79 -8.92 10.86 1.90
CA ILE A 79 -7.75 10.78 1.03
C ILE A 79 -6.79 11.91 1.39
N VAL A 80 -5.56 11.54 1.72
CA VAL A 80 -4.53 12.51 2.11
C VAL A 80 -3.95 13.13 0.85
N HIS A 81 -4.02 14.44 0.74
CA HIS A 81 -3.45 15.18 -0.38
C HIS A 81 -2.09 15.75 0.03
N ARG A 82 -1.03 15.39 -0.71
CA ARG A 82 0.33 15.89 -0.48
C ARG A 82 0.86 16.59 -1.71
N ARG A 83 1.32 17.82 -1.54
CA ARG A 83 2.03 18.56 -2.59
C ARG A 83 3.41 17.96 -2.77
N HIS A 84 3.79 17.68 -4.01
CA HIS A 84 5.13 17.22 -4.32
C HIS A 84 6.14 18.37 -4.09
N PRO A 85 7.30 18.14 -3.45
CA PRO A 85 8.25 19.22 -3.15
C PRO A 85 8.79 19.93 -4.40
N SER A 86 8.97 19.17 -5.49
CA SER A 86 9.63 19.66 -6.73
C SER A 86 8.66 20.00 -7.85
N HIS A 87 7.37 19.71 -7.69
CA HIS A 87 6.36 19.92 -8.72
C HIS A 87 5.12 20.51 -8.05
N ASN A 88 4.48 21.51 -8.67
CA ASN A 88 3.22 22.08 -8.15
C ASN A 88 2.02 21.12 -8.20
N GLN A 89 2.28 19.82 -8.36
CA GLN A 89 1.27 18.76 -8.36
C GLN A 89 0.97 18.31 -6.93
N THR A 90 -0.33 18.16 -6.65
CA THR A 90 -0.82 17.52 -5.43
C THR A 90 -1.19 16.08 -5.75
N LEU A 91 -0.67 15.14 -4.97
CA LEU A 91 -0.90 13.70 -5.16
C LEU A 91 -1.87 13.17 -4.09
N PRO A 92 -2.89 12.38 -4.49
CA PRO A 92 -3.75 11.67 -3.56
C PRO A 92 -3.01 10.45 -3.02
N LEU A 93 -3.00 10.29 -1.70
CA LEU A 93 -2.36 9.19 -0.98
C LEU A 93 -3.38 8.51 -0.07
N ILE A 94 -3.27 7.19 0.03
CA ILE A 94 -4.01 6.44 1.03
C ILE A 94 -3.51 6.85 2.44
N PRO A 95 -4.39 6.91 3.46
CA PRO A 95 -3.95 7.12 4.84
C PRO A 95 -2.89 6.12 5.28
N ILE A 96 -2.00 6.54 6.19
CA ILE A 96 -0.84 5.73 6.58
C ILE A 96 -1.21 4.41 7.27
N ILE A 97 -2.30 4.38 8.03
CA ILE A 97 -2.73 3.20 8.80
C ILE A 97 -3.12 2.02 7.90
N PRO A 98 -4.08 2.15 6.95
CA PRO A 98 -4.38 1.05 6.03
C PRO A 98 -3.16 0.63 5.22
N LEU A 99 -2.28 1.57 4.81
CA LEU A 99 -1.02 1.23 4.16
C LEU A 99 -0.11 0.35 5.04
N LEU A 100 0.06 0.71 6.31
CA LEU A 100 0.85 -0.04 7.27
C LEU A 100 0.27 -1.45 7.52
N LEU A 101 -1.06 -1.57 7.62
CA LEU A 101 -1.72 -2.86 7.79
C LEU A 101 -1.61 -3.74 6.52
N LEU A 102 -1.64 -3.15 5.33
CA LEU A 102 -1.38 -3.86 4.07
C LEU A 102 0.07 -4.34 3.98
N LYS A 103 1.04 -3.55 4.47
CA LYS A 103 2.45 -3.98 4.53
C LYS A 103 2.66 -5.12 5.51
N LEU A 104 2.00 -5.11 6.67
CA LEU A 104 1.99 -6.24 7.60
C LEU A 104 1.38 -7.51 6.97
N GLN A 105 0.33 -7.36 6.17
CA GLN A 105 -0.24 -8.47 5.42
C GLN A 105 0.76 -9.04 4.43
N ALA A 106 1.36 -8.20 3.59
CA ALA A 106 2.34 -8.63 2.61
C ALA A 106 3.53 -9.36 3.27
N TRP A 107 4.04 -8.85 4.38
CA TRP A 107 5.12 -9.49 5.13
C TRP A 107 4.77 -10.90 5.62
N MET A 108 3.57 -11.09 6.19
CA MET A 108 3.11 -12.39 6.67
C MET A 108 2.86 -13.35 5.50
N ASP A 109 2.12 -12.90 4.48
CA ASP A 109 1.82 -13.69 3.28
C ASP A 109 3.12 -14.13 2.56
N HIS A 110 4.13 -13.25 2.51
CA HIS A 110 5.43 -13.57 1.92
C HIS A 110 6.20 -14.60 2.75
N GLY A 111 6.11 -14.59 4.08
CA GLY A 111 6.80 -15.55 4.96
C GLY A 111 6.14 -16.93 5.04
N GLU A 112 4.83 -16.98 4.86
CA GLU A 112 4.07 -18.23 4.81
C GLU A 112 4.13 -18.88 3.42
N SER A 113 4.62 -18.17 2.41
CA SER A 113 4.70 -18.68 1.05
C SER A 113 5.78 -19.76 0.93
N THR A 114 5.43 -20.90 0.32
CA THR A 114 6.40 -21.95 -0.05
C THR A 114 7.34 -21.55 -1.18
N LYS A 115 7.03 -20.46 -1.90
CA LYS A 115 7.83 -19.97 -3.03
C LYS A 115 8.98 -19.08 -2.57
N TYR A 116 10.22 -19.51 -2.83
CA TYR A 116 11.44 -18.79 -2.45
C TYR A 116 11.44 -17.30 -2.84
N TYR A 117 11.05 -16.99 -4.08
CA TYR A 117 11.06 -15.61 -4.57
C TYR A 117 10.05 -14.68 -3.87
N MET A 118 9.04 -15.23 -3.17
CA MET A 118 8.12 -14.46 -2.33
C MET A 118 8.74 -14.22 -0.95
N ASN A 119 9.31 -15.24 -0.32
CA ASN A 119 10.06 -15.10 0.94
C ASN A 119 11.18 -14.06 0.83
N ALA A 120 11.89 -14.04 -0.31
CA ALA A 120 12.96 -13.08 -0.60
C ALA A 120 12.51 -11.60 -0.56
N LYS A 121 11.20 -11.32 -0.52
CA LYS A 121 10.65 -9.96 -0.38
C LYS A 121 10.50 -9.51 1.08
N GLN A 122 10.45 -10.43 2.05
CA GLN A 122 10.26 -10.08 3.45
C GLN A 122 11.25 -9.04 3.98
N PRO A 123 12.56 -9.08 3.65
CA PRO A 123 13.48 -8.04 4.11
C PRO A 123 13.07 -6.63 3.64
N THR A 124 12.47 -6.53 2.45
CA THR A 124 11.94 -5.26 1.95
C THR A 124 10.68 -4.84 2.71
N ASP A 125 9.79 -5.78 3.03
CA ASP A 125 8.59 -5.48 3.81
C ASP A 125 8.94 -5.02 5.23
N VAL A 126 9.90 -5.67 5.89
CA VAL A 126 10.38 -5.29 7.23
C VAL A 126 10.94 -3.87 7.23
N ARG A 127 11.77 -3.53 6.22
CA ARG A 127 12.29 -2.17 6.07
C ARG A 127 11.16 -1.17 5.84
N ASP A 128 10.23 -1.45 4.92
CA ASP A 128 9.10 -0.57 4.63
C ASP A 128 8.21 -0.35 5.86
N ILE A 129 7.91 -1.39 6.64
CA ILE A 129 7.14 -1.30 7.89
C ILE A 129 7.87 -0.42 8.90
N THR A 130 9.17 -0.64 9.08
CA THR A 130 9.98 0.12 10.03
C THR A 130 10.08 1.60 9.64
N GLU A 131 10.27 1.89 8.35
CA GLU A 131 10.27 3.26 7.82
C GLU A 131 8.90 3.93 8.02
N LEU A 132 7.80 3.23 7.73
CA LEU A 132 6.45 3.75 7.95
C LEU A 132 6.18 4.04 9.43
N LEU A 133 6.67 3.20 10.34
CA LEU A 133 6.60 3.45 11.78
C LEU A 133 7.40 4.69 12.20
N ASN A 134 8.59 4.88 11.64
CA ASN A 134 9.39 6.08 11.91
C ASN A 134 8.70 7.35 11.41
N ILE A 135 8.14 7.32 10.19
CA ILE A 135 7.33 8.41 9.64
C ILE A 135 6.11 8.67 10.54
N PHE A 136 5.42 7.62 10.96
CA PHE A 136 4.27 7.73 11.85
C PHE A 136 4.64 8.42 13.17
N VAL A 137 5.73 7.99 13.80
CA VAL A 137 6.17 8.49 15.10
C VAL A 137 6.65 9.95 15.05
N THR A 138 7.21 10.37 13.92
CA THR A 138 7.68 11.75 13.70
C THR A 138 6.57 12.69 13.26
N ALA A 139 5.55 12.17 12.56
CA ALA A 139 4.40 12.94 12.14
C ALA A 139 3.36 13.03 13.27
N SER A 140 3.53 14.02 14.13
CA SER A 140 2.68 14.36 15.27
C SER A 140 1.21 14.72 14.94
N ASN A 141 0.72 14.54 13.69
CA ASN A 141 -0.70 14.69 13.31
C ASN A 141 -1.38 13.58 12.42
N LEU A 142 -0.97 12.30 12.45
CA LEU A 142 -1.65 11.20 11.70
C LEU A 142 -2.65 10.36 12.54
N TRP A 143 -3.66 11.02 13.11
CA TRP A 143 -4.85 10.41 13.69
C TRP A 143 -5.90 10.53 12.56
N GLU A 144 -6.58 9.49 12.11
CA GLU A 144 -7.57 8.71 12.84
C GLU A 144 -7.66 7.29 12.25
N LEU A 145 -7.75 6.27 13.12
CA LEU A 145 -8.43 5.03 12.73
C LEU A 145 -9.91 5.38 12.60
N GLY A 146 -10.30 5.86 11.42
CA GLY A 146 -11.70 6.17 11.17
C GLY A 146 -12.53 4.89 11.23
N SER A 147 -13.78 5.03 11.70
CA SER A 147 -14.78 3.95 11.76
C SER A 147 -15.04 3.28 10.41
N TRP A 148 -14.57 3.89 9.32
CA TRP A 148 -14.64 3.36 7.96
C TRP A 148 -13.77 2.13 7.72
N ILE A 149 -12.71 1.90 8.50
CA ILE A 149 -11.85 0.72 8.31
C ILE A 149 -12.60 -0.51 8.84
N PRO A 150 -12.82 -1.56 8.02
CA PRO A 150 -13.54 -2.75 8.47
C PRO A 150 -12.89 -3.39 9.71
N GLU A 151 -13.70 -3.76 10.71
CA GLU A 151 -13.19 -4.35 11.95
C GLU A 151 -12.42 -5.66 11.71
N SER A 152 -12.83 -6.45 10.71
CA SER A 152 -12.10 -7.65 10.28
C SER A 152 -10.68 -7.33 9.82
N PHE A 153 -10.52 -6.25 9.04
CA PHE A 153 -9.22 -5.77 8.57
C PHE A 153 -8.35 -5.27 9.74
N LEU A 154 -8.95 -4.55 10.70
CA LEU A 154 -8.26 -4.13 11.91
C LEU A 154 -7.83 -5.32 12.78
N LYS A 155 -8.71 -6.31 12.97
CA LYS A 155 -8.42 -7.52 13.76
C LYS A 155 -7.27 -8.32 13.13
N ALA A 156 -7.30 -8.52 11.82
CA ALA A 156 -6.21 -9.18 11.09
C ALA A 156 -4.90 -8.39 11.20
N GLY A 157 -4.97 -7.07 11.05
CA GLY A 157 -3.83 -6.17 11.24
C GLY A 157 -3.22 -6.25 12.65
N ARG A 158 -4.07 -6.28 13.70
CA ARG A 158 -3.62 -6.44 15.10
C ARG A 158 -2.95 -7.79 15.33
N HIS A 159 -3.45 -8.88 14.73
CA HIS A 159 -2.82 -10.19 14.80
C HIS A 159 -1.43 -10.17 14.14
N ARG A 160 -1.35 -9.71 12.88
CA ARG A 160 -0.07 -9.58 12.15
C ARG A 160 0.95 -8.71 12.88
N ARG A 161 0.51 -7.60 13.48
CA ARG A 161 1.36 -6.75 14.33
C ARG A 161 1.97 -7.52 15.50
N ARG A 162 1.19 -8.37 16.18
CA ARG A 162 1.71 -9.17 17.31
C ARG A 162 2.80 -10.12 16.83
N GLU A 163 2.58 -10.82 15.72
CA GLU A 163 3.58 -11.71 15.13
C GLU A 163 4.83 -10.93 14.69
N PHE A 164 4.65 -9.75 14.08
CA PHE A 164 5.77 -8.90 13.68
C PHE A 164 6.60 -8.44 14.89
N VAL A 165 5.96 -8.01 15.98
CA VAL A 165 6.66 -7.56 17.20
C VAL A 165 7.41 -8.70 17.89
N LYS A 166 6.91 -9.94 17.83
CA LYS A 166 7.66 -11.10 18.36
C LYS A 166 9.02 -11.28 17.67
N LEU A 167 9.07 -11.04 16.37
CA LEU A 167 10.28 -11.20 15.57
C LEU A 167 11.15 -9.93 15.52
N TYR A 168 10.53 -8.75 15.68
CA TYR A 168 11.19 -7.44 15.65
C TYR A 168 10.84 -6.61 16.90
N PRO A 169 11.30 -7.02 18.09
CA PRO A 169 10.89 -6.43 19.37
C PRO A 169 11.24 -4.94 19.51
N ASP A 170 12.31 -4.48 18.85
CA ASP A 170 12.70 -3.06 18.86
C ASP A 170 11.64 -2.13 18.26
N THR A 171 10.75 -2.66 17.43
CA THR A 171 9.65 -1.88 16.86
C THR A 171 8.51 -1.63 17.86
N ALA A 172 8.43 -2.37 18.97
CA ALA A 172 7.33 -2.32 19.94
C ALA A 172 7.03 -0.90 20.46
N LYS A 173 8.07 -0.10 20.73
CA LYS A 173 7.94 1.29 21.20
C LYS A 173 7.30 2.21 20.16
N HIS A 174 7.47 1.93 18.87
CA HIS A 174 6.83 2.71 17.80
C HIS A 174 5.35 2.35 17.69
N TRP A 175 5.01 1.06 17.81
CA TRP A 175 3.63 0.60 17.78
C TRP A 175 2.77 1.12 18.94
N SER A 176 3.34 1.30 20.14
CA SER A 176 2.60 1.84 21.30
C SER A 176 2.18 3.30 21.12
N ARG A 177 2.81 4.03 20.20
CA ARG A 177 2.43 5.40 19.83
C ARG A 177 1.20 5.42 18.91
N ILE A 178 0.83 4.30 18.30
CA ILE A 178 -0.39 4.16 17.50
C ILE A 178 -1.58 3.91 18.44
N LYS A 179 -2.34 4.97 18.77
CA LYS A 179 -3.52 4.88 19.65
C LYS A 179 -4.83 4.78 18.85
N PRO A 180 -5.73 3.81 19.15
CA PRO A 180 -7.10 3.81 18.64
C PRO A 180 -7.93 4.98 19.23
N ARG A 181 -8.98 5.39 18.51
CA ARG A 181 -9.86 6.52 18.86
C ARG A 181 -10.65 6.33 20.17
N HIS A 182 -10.70 5.14 20.76
CA HIS A 182 -11.49 4.86 21.98
C HIS A 182 -10.78 5.06 23.32
N ALA A 183 -9.73 5.88 23.38
CA ALA A 183 -9.12 6.29 24.66
C ALA A 183 -9.53 7.69 25.13
N LEU A 184 -10.48 8.35 24.45
CA LEU A 184 -10.93 9.71 24.78
C LEU A 184 -12.45 9.84 25.02
N ASP A 185 -13.19 8.74 25.17
CA ASP A 185 -14.66 8.79 25.40
C ASP A 185 -15.16 7.85 26.52
N THR A 186 -14.34 7.62 27.54
CA THR A 186 -14.75 6.95 28.80
C THR A 186 -14.42 7.77 30.04
N ARG A 187 -14.63 9.08 29.95
CA ARG A 187 -14.85 9.93 31.12
C ARG A 187 -15.97 10.92 30.81
N LYS A 188 -17.21 10.49 31.03
CA LYS A 188 -18.27 11.25 31.69
C LYS A 188 -19.29 10.25 32.22
#